data_AF-S3WTG8-F1
#
_entry.id   AF-S3WTG8-F1
#
_cell.length_a   1.000
_cell.length_b   1.000
_cell.length_c   1.000
_cell.angle_alpha   90.00
_cell.angle_beta   90.00
_cell.angle_gamma   90.00
#
_symmetry.space_group_name_H-M   'P 1'
#
loop_
_entity.id
_entity.type
_entity.pdbx_description
1 polymer ?
#
loop_
_entity_poly.entity_id
_entity_poly.type
_entity_poly.pdbx_seq_one_letter_code
_entity_poly.pdbx_strand_id
1 'polypeptide(L)'
;MAQPLHAELAHTVARRMRELRPDDGIERLAVVTAGLDLPPSVARVTGRARIAEIEDLAEDGTLPSAEILALLVPQLSAPSMGQGIPDPAVRHLVAEIYKAFRRRRSLLLWNLQSQVKLKELPWAAALLAHGNEVESEASTASAQRLGTLYLDYFPGTVVPNNLVEEFQALTAEAKLPWVKELAADIFEGRFGPAYVAAGRLAARHLKGSLYERYHGIDYAAVFTSRDEQPDKNGYPELTDFDRMCGCHESGDECWSVARNGKIIERQQIITTHNIITLVELGCQPSRGWAHAATQAARDTFRLLGLATQQGHPLAAIKNAAYAWRQAVLYWSLGDQNPDVGSLKDLPGANGEQAGEVIAGLAHCLAGKDFRPFTGWIS
;
A
#
# COMPACT_ATOMS: atom_id res chain seq x y z
N MET A 1 -27.28 8.13 -41.09
CA MET A 1 -25.79 8.04 -41.09
C MET A 1 -25.41 6.94 -40.11
N ALA A 2 -24.58 5.97 -40.53
CA ALA A 2 -24.10 4.93 -39.63
C ALA A 2 -23.17 5.55 -38.57
N GLN A 3 -23.31 5.16 -37.31
CA GLN A 3 -22.37 5.59 -36.26
C GLN A 3 -20.99 4.97 -36.55
N PRO A 4 -19.90 5.75 -36.43
CA PRO A 4 -18.56 5.23 -36.63
C PRO A 4 -18.26 4.12 -35.62
N LEU A 5 -17.49 3.13 -36.03
CA LEU A 5 -17.11 2.01 -35.17
C LEU A 5 -16.19 2.54 -34.04
N HIS A 6 -16.24 1.91 -32.86
CA HIS A 6 -15.37 2.28 -31.72
C HIS A 6 -13.88 2.33 -32.12
N ALA A 7 -13.46 1.43 -33.01
CA ALA A 7 -12.09 1.39 -33.53
C ALA A 7 -11.73 2.63 -34.35
N GLU A 8 -12.64 3.18 -35.15
CA GLU A 8 -12.38 4.35 -36.01
C GLU A 8 -12.20 5.62 -35.17
N LEU A 9 -13.02 5.76 -34.13
CA LEU A 9 -12.90 6.85 -33.16
C LEU A 9 -11.58 6.75 -32.39
N ALA A 10 -11.19 5.55 -31.93
CA ALA A 10 -9.91 5.32 -31.27
C ALA A 10 -8.71 5.65 -32.17
N HIS A 11 -8.73 5.23 -33.45
CA HIS A 11 -7.68 5.57 -34.42
C HIS A 11 -7.60 7.07 -34.68
N THR A 12 -8.74 7.76 -34.74
CA THR A 12 -8.79 9.22 -34.93
C THR A 12 -8.16 9.96 -33.76
N VAL A 13 -8.49 9.57 -32.52
CA VAL A 13 -7.87 10.14 -31.32
C VAL A 13 -6.37 9.84 -31.29
N ALA A 14 -5.96 8.59 -31.54
CA ALA A 14 -4.55 8.21 -31.57
C ALA A 14 -3.75 9.00 -32.62
N ARG A 15 -4.33 9.27 -33.79
CA ARG A 15 -3.71 10.13 -34.81
C ARG A 15 -3.50 11.55 -34.31
N ARG A 16 -4.51 12.17 -33.70
CA ARG A 16 -4.40 13.52 -33.13
C ARG A 16 -3.38 13.59 -31.99
N MET A 17 -3.28 12.54 -31.17
CA MET A 17 -2.27 12.45 -30.10
C MET A 17 -0.83 12.34 -30.64
N ARG A 18 -0.61 11.69 -31.79
CA ARG A 18 0.73 11.61 -32.41
C ARG A 18 1.29 12.96 -32.87
N GLU A 19 0.43 13.97 -33.03
CA GLU A 19 0.84 15.33 -33.37
C GLU A 19 1.35 16.10 -32.13
N LEU A 20 1.14 15.56 -30.93
CA LEU A 20 1.63 16.09 -29.66
C LEU A 20 2.96 15.43 -29.26
N ARG A 21 3.72 16.09 -28.37
CA ARG A 21 4.93 15.51 -27.80
C ARG A 21 4.54 14.32 -26.91
N PRO A 22 5.16 13.15 -27.10
CA PRO A 22 4.76 11.93 -26.38
C PRO A 22 5.05 11.97 -24.88
N ASP A 23 6.00 12.81 -24.45
CA ASP A 23 6.41 12.96 -23.05
C ASP A 23 5.64 14.07 -22.31
N ASP A 24 4.80 14.84 -23.02
CA ASP A 24 3.98 15.91 -22.43
C ASP A 24 2.52 15.44 -22.30
N GLY A 25 1.93 15.69 -21.14
CA GLY A 25 0.48 15.51 -20.99
C GLY A 25 -0.31 16.53 -21.82
N ILE A 26 -1.62 16.35 -21.89
CA ILE A 26 -2.57 17.18 -22.62
C ILE A 26 -3.35 18.04 -21.61
N GLU A 27 -3.12 19.36 -21.61
CA GLU A 27 -3.89 20.28 -20.74
C GLU A 27 -5.40 20.24 -21.02
N ARG A 28 -5.78 20.16 -22.30
CA ARG A 28 -7.18 20.15 -22.73
C ARG A 28 -7.44 18.99 -23.68
N LEU A 29 -8.09 17.94 -23.19
CA LEU A 29 -8.45 16.75 -23.99
C LEU A 29 -9.24 17.10 -25.26
N ALA A 30 -9.99 18.21 -25.25
CA ALA A 30 -10.71 18.72 -26.42
C ALA A 30 -9.82 18.86 -27.67
N VAL A 31 -8.51 19.10 -27.52
CA VAL A 31 -7.56 19.15 -28.65
C VAL A 31 -7.58 17.85 -29.45
N VAL A 32 -7.77 16.70 -28.79
CA VAL A 32 -7.79 15.38 -29.45
C VAL A 32 -9.21 14.81 -29.57
N THR A 33 -10.17 15.28 -28.76
CA THR A 33 -11.54 14.73 -28.74
C THR A 33 -12.60 15.59 -29.44
N ALA A 34 -12.30 16.84 -29.82
CA ALA A 34 -13.31 17.75 -30.39
C ALA A 34 -14.03 17.15 -31.61
N GLY A 35 -15.36 17.26 -31.58
CA GLY A 35 -16.26 16.76 -32.62
C GLY A 35 -16.46 15.24 -32.63
N LEU A 36 -15.99 14.52 -31.61
CA LEU A 36 -16.15 13.07 -31.49
C LEU A 36 -17.09 12.74 -30.32
N ASP A 37 -18.05 11.85 -30.55
CA ASP A 37 -18.83 11.20 -29.50
C ASP A 37 -18.08 9.92 -29.10
N LEU A 38 -17.34 9.96 -28.00
CA LEU A 38 -16.39 8.91 -27.63
C LEU A 38 -17.07 7.81 -26.81
N PRO A 39 -16.90 6.53 -27.18
CA PRO A 39 -17.28 5.41 -26.31
C PRO A 39 -16.56 5.50 -24.97
N PRO A 40 -17.18 5.05 -23.85
CA PRO A 40 -16.59 5.16 -22.51
C PRO A 40 -15.17 4.58 -22.40
N SER A 41 -14.88 3.50 -23.14
CA SER A 41 -13.55 2.89 -23.15
C SER A 41 -12.49 3.78 -23.80
N VAL A 42 -12.82 4.49 -24.88
CA VAL A 42 -11.92 5.41 -25.57
C VAL A 42 -11.75 6.67 -24.73
N ALA A 43 -12.85 7.26 -24.24
CA ALA A 43 -12.82 8.42 -23.36
C ALA A 43 -11.92 8.19 -22.12
N ARG A 44 -12.04 7.02 -21.48
CA ARG A 44 -11.21 6.63 -20.33
C ARG A 44 -9.72 6.54 -20.68
N VAL A 45 -9.37 5.92 -21.81
CA VAL A 45 -7.95 5.80 -22.21
C VAL A 45 -7.39 7.17 -22.59
N THR A 46 -8.15 8.00 -23.29
CA THR A 46 -7.75 9.38 -23.63
C THR A 46 -7.64 10.26 -22.40
N GLY A 47 -8.50 10.06 -21.39
CA GLY A 47 -8.47 10.75 -20.11
C GLY A 47 -7.12 10.65 -19.37
N ARG A 48 -6.43 9.51 -19.51
CA ARG A 48 -5.10 9.28 -18.92
C ARG A 48 -4.00 10.20 -19.44
N ALA A 49 -4.21 10.84 -20.59
CA ALA A 49 -3.26 11.80 -21.12
C ALA A 49 -3.43 13.19 -20.50
N ARG A 50 -4.46 13.45 -19.69
CA ARG A 50 -4.74 14.78 -19.14
C ARG A 50 -3.66 15.22 -18.14
N ILE A 51 -3.22 16.48 -18.23
CA ILE A 51 -2.48 17.14 -17.15
C ILE A 51 -3.49 17.57 -16.08
N ALA A 52 -3.32 17.08 -14.86
CA ALA A 52 -4.12 17.49 -13.69
C ALA A 52 -3.34 17.20 -12.41
N GLU A 53 -3.80 17.75 -11.29
CA GLU A 53 -3.31 17.35 -9.97
C GLU A 53 -3.62 15.89 -9.70
N ILE A 54 -2.79 15.23 -8.89
CA ILE A 54 -2.94 13.79 -8.64
C ILE A 54 -4.25 13.48 -7.91
N GLU A 55 -4.73 14.40 -7.08
CA GLU A 55 -6.02 14.33 -6.40
C GLU A 55 -7.18 14.33 -7.41
N ASP A 56 -7.14 15.19 -8.43
CA ASP A 56 -8.17 15.25 -9.47
C ASP A 56 -8.20 13.97 -10.31
N LEU A 57 -7.01 13.40 -10.59
CA LEU A 57 -6.88 12.12 -11.30
C LEU A 57 -7.38 10.95 -10.45
N ALA A 58 -7.29 11.04 -9.13
CA ALA A 58 -7.82 10.04 -8.22
C ALA A 58 -9.34 10.15 -8.09
N GLU A 59 -9.87 11.37 -7.98
CA GLU A 59 -11.30 11.64 -7.84
C GLU A 59 -12.10 11.20 -9.08
N ASP A 60 -11.57 11.40 -10.28
CA ASP A 60 -12.25 10.99 -11.53
C ASP A 60 -11.96 9.53 -11.96
N GLY A 61 -11.16 8.80 -11.17
CA GLY A 61 -10.83 7.39 -11.42
C GLY A 61 -9.81 7.15 -12.53
N THR A 62 -9.11 8.19 -12.99
CA THR A 62 -7.99 8.08 -13.95
C THR A 62 -6.77 7.38 -13.33
N LEU A 63 -6.60 7.50 -12.01
CA LEU A 63 -5.64 6.77 -11.17
C LEU A 63 -6.31 5.50 -10.60
N PRO A 64 -6.20 4.34 -11.27
CA PRO A 64 -7.08 3.20 -10.99
C PRO A 64 -6.63 2.35 -9.81
N SER A 65 -5.39 2.51 -9.33
CA SER A 65 -4.84 1.68 -8.27
C SER A 65 -3.65 2.33 -7.55
N ALA A 66 -3.36 1.83 -6.34
CA ALA A 66 -2.20 2.26 -5.57
C ALA A 66 -0.87 1.94 -6.27
N GLU A 67 -0.81 0.89 -7.09
CA GLU A 67 0.39 0.57 -7.88
C GLU A 67 0.66 1.63 -8.94
N ILE A 68 -0.38 2.14 -9.60
CA ILE A 68 -0.21 3.26 -10.55
C ILE A 68 0.19 4.53 -9.79
N LEU A 69 -0.38 4.79 -8.61
CA LEU A 69 0.10 5.88 -7.75
C LEU A 69 1.60 5.72 -7.47
N ALA A 70 2.04 4.52 -7.06
CA ALA A 70 3.44 4.24 -6.76
C ALA A 70 4.38 4.46 -7.96
N LEU A 71 3.92 4.31 -9.19
CA LEU A 71 4.71 4.63 -10.40
C LEU A 71 4.86 6.14 -10.64
N LEU A 72 3.88 6.94 -10.23
CA LEU A 72 3.86 8.40 -10.41
C LEU A 72 4.59 9.14 -9.28
N VAL A 73 4.58 8.54 -8.08
CA VAL A 73 5.11 9.11 -6.85
C VAL A 73 6.53 9.70 -6.96
N PRO A 74 7.52 9.04 -7.59
CA PRO A 74 8.85 9.64 -7.75
C PRO A 74 8.85 11.00 -8.47
N GLN A 75 7.87 11.26 -9.33
CA GLN A 75 7.74 12.56 -10.01
C GLN A 75 7.16 13.64 -9.08
N LEU A 76 6.26 13.24 -8.17
CA LEU A 76 5.60 14.12 -7.20
C LEU A 76 6.54 14.52 -6.06
N SER A 77 7.42 13.60 -5.66
CA SER A 77 8.36 13.78 -4.54
C SER A 77 9.71 14.35 -4.96
N ALA A 78 10.15 14.16 -6.21
CA ALA A 78 11.45 14.67 -6.65
C ALA A 78 11.68 16.17 -6.36
N PRO A 79 10.68 17.08 -6.47
CA PRO A 79 10.88 18.48 -6.12
C PRO A 79 11.11 18.75 -4.63
N SER A 80 10.72 17.84 -3.73
CA SER A 80 11.05 17.96 -2.30
C SER A 80 12.52 17.61 -2.04
N MET A 81 13.11 16.77 -2.90
CA MET A 81 14.51 16.39 -2.83
C MET A 81 15.39 17.59 -3.20
N GLY A 82 16.24 18.05 -2.28
CA GLY A 82 17.04 19.25 -2.45
C GLY A 82 16.29 20.56 -2.19
N GLN A 83 15.08 20.52 -1.61
CA GLN A 83 14.49 21.73 -1.03
C GLN A 83 15.48 22.34 -0.02
N GLY A 84 15.63 23.66 -0.05
CA GLY A 84 16.64 24.34 0.77
C GLY A 84 18.05 24.46 0.14
N ILE A 85 18.36 23.77 -0.96
CA ILE A 85 19.56 24.07 -1.75
C ILE A 85 19.36 25.43 -2.45
N PRO A 86 20.25 26.43 -2.29
CA PRO A 86 20.01 27.78 -2.84
C PRO A 86 19.97 27.84 -4.38
N ASP A 87 20.85 27.09 -5.04
CA ASP A 87 20.98 27.11 -6.50
C ASP A 87 19.84 26.31 -7.20
N PRO A 88 18.99 26.96 -8.02
CA PRO A 88 17.91 26.30 -8.75
C PRO A 88 18.38 25.21 -9.73
N ALA A 89 19.54 25.37 -10.36
CA ALA A 89 20.08 24.38 -11.29
C ALA A 89 20.51 23.11 -10.54
N VAL A 90 21.08 23.27 -9.35
CA VAL A 90 21.45 22.15 -8.47
C VAL A 90 20.20 21.44 -7.95
N ARG A 91 19.16 22.17 -7.54
CA ARG A 91 17.86 21.57 -7.16
C ARG A 91 17.27 20.73 -8.29
N HIS A 92 17.26 21.27 -9.50
CA HIS A 92 16.76 20.55 -10.66
C HIS A 92 17.58 19.29 -10.93
N LEU A 93 18.91 19.37 -10.87
CA LEU A 93 19.78 18.21 -11.04
C LEU A 93 19.51 17.13 -9.98
N VAL A 94 19.33 17.50 -8.71
CA VAL A 94 18.97 16.56 -7.63
C VAL A 94 17.65 15.86 -7.92
N ALA A 95 16.63 16.61 -8.34
CA ALA A 95 15.33 16.06 -8.71
C ALA A 95 15.44 15.07 -9.91
N GLU A 96 16.22 15.38 -10.94
CA GLU A 96 16.44 14.47 -12.07
C GLU A 96 17.21 13.20 -11.66
N ILE A 97 18.27 13.34 -10.86
CA ILE A 97 19.02 12.20 -10.33
C ILE A 97 18.08 11.30 -9.50
N TYR A 98 17.24 11.90 -8.65
CA TYR A 98 16.26 11.17 -7.86
C TYR A 98 15.30 10.36 -8.73
N LYS A 99 14.67 11.01 -9.73
CA LYS A 99 13.77 10.36 -10.68
C LYS A 99 14.45 9.23 -11.44
N ALA A 100 15.67 9.45 -11.93
CA ALA A 100 16.44 8.44 -12.64
C ALA A 100 16.75 7.24 -11.73
N PHE A 101 17.17 7.51 -10.49
CA PHE A 101 17.47 6.47 -9.51
C PHE A 101 16.23 5.63 -9.16
N ARG A 102 15.05 6.25 -9.06
CA ARG A 102 13.78 5.56 -8.77
C ARG A 102 13.26 4.70 -9.93
N ARG A 103 13.62 5.03 -11.17
CA ARG A 103 13.26 4.22 -12.36
C ARG A 103 14.16 3.01 -12.56
N ARG A 104 15.21 2.83 -11.74
CA ARG A 104 16.14 1.70 -11.89
C ARG A 104 15.43 0.38 -11.56
N ARG A 105 15.79 -0.67 -12.30
CA ARG A 105 15.33 -2.03 -11.96
C ARG A 105 16.01 -2.48 -10.68
N SER A 106 15.22 -2.93 -9.71
CA SER A 106 15.72 -3.54 -8.49
C SER A 106 16.27 -4.94 -8.77
N LEU A 107 17.35 -5.31 -8.09
CA LEU A 107 17.88 -6.68 -8.05
C LEU A 107 17.23 -7.48 -6.92
N LEU A 108 16.92 -8.75 -7.19
CA LEU A 108 16.59 -9.71 -6.13
C LEU A 108 17.87 -10.14 -5.44
N LEU A 109 18.01 -9.78 -4.16
CA LEU A 109 19.16 -10.13 -3.35
C LEU A 109 18.77 -11.19 -2.31
N TRP A 110 19.73 -12.02 -1.93
CA TRP A 110 19.57 -13.14 -0.97
C TRP A 110 20.26 -12.82 0.36
N ASN A 111 19.99 -13.60 1.42
CA ASN A 111 20.65 -13.46 2.74
C ASN A 111 20.50 -12.06 3.36
N LEU A 112 19.31 -11.46 3.22
CA LEU A 112 19.00 -10.12 3.75
C LEU A 112 19.91 -8.98 3.22
N GLN A 113 20.58 -9.17 2.09
CA GLN A 113 21.40 -8.13 1.48
C GLN A 113 20.57 -6.94 0.96
N SER A 114 21.16 -5.74 1.02
CA SER A 114 20.53 -4.51 0.55
C SER A 114 21.18 -3.98 -0.73
N GLN A 115 20.36 -3.44 -1.64
CA GLN A 115 20.87 -2.71 -2.81
C GLN A 115 21.37 -1.32 -2.44
N VAL A 116 22.18 -0.75 -3.34
CA VAL A 116 22.69 0.62 -3.22
C VAL A 116 21.55 1.63 -3.05
N LYS A 117 21.73 2.57 -2.13
CA LYS A 117 20.86 3.71 -1.82
C LYS A 117 21.36 4.96 -2.56
N LEU A 118 20.46 5.94 -2.74
CA LEU A 118 20.81 7.15 -3.48
C LEU A 118 22.00 7.89 -2.85
N LYS A 119 21.98 8.04 -1.52
CA LYS A 119 23.05 8.69 -0.74
C LYS A 119 24.37 7.92 -0.73
N GLU A 120 24.42 6.70 -1.28
CA GLU A 120 25.66 5.92 -1.44
C GLU A 120 26.33 6.18 -2.80
N LEU A 121 25.65 6.85 -3.74
CA LEU A 121 26.26 7.30 -4.99
C LEU A 121 27.12 8.54 -4.71
N PRO A 122 28.43 8.56 -5.03
CA PRO A 122 29.34 9.63 -4.64
C PRO A 122 28.88 11.04 -5.08
N TRP A 123 28.38 11.17 -6.31
CA TRP A 123 27.88 12.45 -6.82
C TRP A 123 26.57 12.86 -6.16
N ALA A 124 25.66 11.93 -5.88
CA ALA A 124 24.41 12.24 -5.21
C ALA A 124 24.64 12.60 -3.74
N ALA A 125 25.55 11.89 -3.06
CA ALA A 125 25.98 12.21 -1.71
C ALA A 125 26.54 13.64 -1.62
N ALA A 126 27.41 14.03 -2.55
CA ALA A 126 27.98 15.38 -2.60
C ALA A 126 26.91 16.46 -2.80
N LEU A 127 25.92 16.21 -3.66
CA LEU A 127 24.82 17.16 -3.91
C LEU A 127 23.85 17.24 -2.72
N LEU A 128 23.50 16.10 -2.13
CA LEU A 128 22.57 16.01 -0.98
C LEU A 128 23.22 16.41 0.35
N ALA A 129 24.55 16.54 0.41
CA ALA A 129 25.24 17.10 1.58
C ALA A 129 24.88 18.56 1.84
N HIS A 130 24.31 19.25 0.85
CA HIS A 130 23.73 20.59 1.00
C HIS A 130 22.32 20.59 1.59
N GLY A 131 21.73 19.41 1.83
CA GLY A 131 20.41 19.27 2.44
C GLY A 131 20.38 19.88 3.84
N ASN A 132 19.26 20.51 4.17
CA ASN A 132 19.03 21.18 5.44
C ASN A 132 17.66 20.82 6.01
N GLU A 133 17.32 21.38 7.16
CA GLU A 133 16.03 21.14 7.84
C GLU A 133 14.81 21.39 6.94
N VAL A 134 14.89 22.38 6.03
CA VAL A 134 13.83 22.68 5.06
C VAL A 134 13.61 21.52 4.07
N GLU A 135 14.67 20.82 3.67
CA GLU A 135 14.55 19.60 2.84
C GLU A 135 13.75 18.51 3.56
N SER A 136 14.04 18.32 4.85
CA SER A 136 13.43 17.29 5.69
C SER A 136 11.96 17.58 5.94
N GLU A 137 11.62 18.83 6.27
CA GLU A 137 10.23 19.27 6.43
C GLU A 137 9.43 19.11 5.14
N ALA A 138 9.99 19.55 4.00
CA ALA A 138 9.33 19.41 2.71
C ALA A 138 9.12 17.93 2.32
N SER A 139 10.11 17.07 2.57
CA SER A 139 10.01 15.64 2.30
C SER A 139 8.98 14.95 3.18
N THR A 140 8.94 15.32 4.47
CA THR A 140 7.93 14.83 5.41
C THR A 140 6.53 15.28 5.01
N ALA A 141 6.35 16.54 4.61
CA ALA A 141 5.07 17.06 4.12
C ALA A 141 4.62 16.35 2.83
N SER A 142 5.55 16.08 1.90
CA SER A 142 5.28 15.27 0.71
C SER A 142 4.83 13.85 1.08
N ALA A 143 5.48 13.21 2.06
CA ALA A 143 5.08 11.89 2.55
C ALA A 143 3.68 11.92 3.19
N GLN A 144 3.34 12.96 3.96
CA GLN A 144 2.02 13.13 4.55
C GLN A 144 0.92 13.32 3.50
N ARG A 145 1.17 14.16 2.47
CA ARG A 145 0.25 14.34 1.33
C ARG A 145 0.01 13.02 0.61
N LEU A 146 1.08 12.29 0.27
CA LEU A 146 0.98 10.99 -0.41
C LEU A 146 0.28 9.93 0.43
N GLY A 147 0.54 9.90 1.74
CA GLY A 147 -0.12 8.99 2.68
C GLY A 147 -1.62 9.27 2.80
N THR A 148 -2.00 10.55 2.90
CA THR A 148 -3.40 10.99 2.92
C THR A 148 -4.13 10.61 1.63
N LEU A 149 -3.52 10.89 0.48
CA LEU A 149 -4.04 10.49 -0.84
C LEU A 149 -4.26 8.97 -0.93
N TYR A 150 -3.30 8.17 -0.47
CA TYR A 150 -3.44 6.72 -0.46
C TYR A 150 -4.60 6.25 0.45
N LEU A 151 -4.74 6.83 1.65
CA LEU A 151 -5.83 6.49 2.56
C LEU A 151 -7.21 6.92 2.05
N ASP A 152 -7.30 8.01 1.29
CA ASP A 152 -8.57 8.49 0.73
C ASP A 152 -9.04 7.64 -0.45
N TYR A 153 -8.14 7.26 -1.34
CA TYR A 153 -8.49 6.65 -2.62
C TYR A 153 -8.23 5.15 -2.72
N PHE A 154 -7.32 4.61 -1.91
CA PHE A 154 -6.96 3.18 -1.91
C PHE A 154 -7.05 2.51 -0.53
N PRO A 155 -8.10 2.80 0.30
CA PRO A 155 -8.19 2.28 1.66
C PRO A 155 -8.35 0.76 1.76
N GLY A 156 -8.70 0.06 0.68
CA GLY A 156 -8.79 -1.41 0.65
C GLY A 156 -7.60 -2.12 -0.01
N THR A 157 -6.54 -1.40 -0.38
CA THR A 157 -5.41 -1.93 -1.17
C THR A 157 -4.14 -2.01 -0.34
N VAL A 158 -3.32 -3.05 -0.52
CA VAL A 158 -2.00 -3.11 0.15
C VAL A 158 -1.10 -1.98 -0.26
N VAL A 159 -0.37 -1.38 0.70
CA VAL A 159 0.63 -0.34 0.40
C VAL A 159 1.68 -0.97 -0.51
N PRO A 160 1.78 -0.59 -1.80
CA PRO A 160 2.70 -1.28 -2.71
C PRO A 160 4.15 -1.06 -2.31
N ASN A 161 5.02 -2.04 -2.53
CA ASN A 161 6.44 -1.95 -2.17
C ASN A 161 7.14 -0.69 -2.71
N ASN A 162 6.81 -0.26 -3.94
CA ASN A 162 7.37 0.98 -4.51
C ASN A 162 6.93 2.23 -3.73
N LEU A 163 5.71 2.23 -3.19
CA LEU A 163 5.19 3.33 -2.37
C LEU A 163 5.85 3.30 -0.98
N VAL A 164 6.03 2.11 -0.39
CA VAL A 164 6.79 1.93 0.87
C VAL A 164 8.22 2.44 0.71
N GLU A 165 8.90 2.10 -0.38
CA GLU A 165 10.26 2.59 -0.67
C GLU A 165 10.34 4.10 -0.85
N GLU A 166 9.25 4.72 -1.32
CA GLU A 166 9.16 6.16 -1.36
C GLU A 166 9.04 6.76 0.04
N PHE A 167 8.06 6.31 0.82
CA PHE A 167 7.87 6.79 2.17
C PHE A 167 9.14 6.64 3.00
N GLN A 168 9.83 5.51 2.87
CA GLN A 168 11.10 5.28 3.56
C GLN A 168 12.18 6.32 3.22
N ALA A 169 12.24 6.83 1.99
CA ALA A 169 13.21 7.86 1.63
C ALA A 169 12.76 9.25 2.07
N LEU A 170 11.48 9.57 1.91
CA LEU A 170 10.93 10.87 2.32
C LEU A 170 10.95 11.06 3.83
N THR A 171 10.85 9.97 4.60
CA THR A 171 10.88 9.99 6.07
C THR A 171 12.18 9.42 6.62
N ALA A 172 13.29 9.52 5.88
CA ALA A 172 14.57 8.91 6.29
C ALA A 172 15.05 9.41 7.67
N GLU A 173 14.74 10.66 8.03
CA GLU A 173 15.11 11.26 9.31
C GLU A 173 14.20 10.81 10.48
N ALA A 174 12.91 10.59 10.21
CA ALA A 174 11.94 10.15 11.21
C ALA A 174 12.16 8.70 11.67
N LYS A 175 12.96 7.90 10.92
CA LYS A 175 13.30 6.49 11.24
C LYS A 175 12.07 5.61 11.52
N LEU A 176 10.97 5.88 10.82
CA LEU A 176 9.75 5.09 10.93
C LEU A 176 9.95 3.66 10.41
N PRO A 177 9.32 2.65 11.05
CA PRO A 177 9.49 1.25 10.67
C PRO A 177 8.61 0.91 9.45
N TRP A 178 9.17 1.08 8.26
CA TRP A 178 8.57 0.67 7.00
C TRP A 178 8.88 -0.80 6.69
N VAL A 179 7.86 -1.59 6.41
CA VAL A 179 7.96 -3.01 6.08
C VAL A 179 7.46 -3.29 4.66
N LYS A 180 8.12 -4.20 3.95
CA LYS A 180 7.73 -4.58 2.58
C LYS A 180 6.77 -5.76 2.60
N GLU A 181 5.96 -5.88 1.56
CA GLU A 181 5.27 -7.11 1.23
C GLU A 181 6.31 -8.15 0.77
N LEU A 182 6.26 -9.32 1.40
CA LEU A 182 7.16 -10.44 1.12
C LEU A 182 6.49 -11.45 0.20
N ALA A 183 7.28 -12.06 -0.68
CA ALA A 183 6.82 -13.12 -1.57
C ALA A 183 7.04 -14.50 -0.91
N ALA A 184 5.97 -15.30 -0.85
CA ALA A 184 5.95 -16.56 -0.09
C ALA A 184 6.86 -17.67 -0.65
N ASP A 185 7.19 -17.61 -1.94
CA ASP A 185 8.06 -18.52 -2.67
C ASP A 185 9.57 -18.28 -2.44
N ILE A 186 9.93 -17.15 -1.82
CA ILE A 186 11.31 -16.78 -1.49
C ILE A 186 11.48 -16.40 -0.01
N PHE A 187 10.47 -16.65 0.82
CA PHE A 187 10.50 -16.30 2.24
C PHE A 187 11.37 -17.27 3.06
N GLU A 188 12.42 -16.76 3.69
CA GLU A 188 13.43 -17.54 4.42
C GLU A 188 13.01 -17.94 5.85
N GLY A 189 11.72 -17.82 6.20
CA GLY A 189 11.18 -18.28 7.49
C GLY A 189 11.45 -17.36 8.68
N ARG A 190 11.91 -16.13 8.47
CA ARG A 190 12.23 -15.15 9.52
C ARG A 190 12.01 -13.71 9.07
N PHE A 191 11.82 -12.81 10.02
CA PHE A 191 11.63 -11.38 9.77
C PHE A 191 12.79 -10.54 10.31
N GLY A 192 13.18 -9.50 9.56
CA GLY A 192 14.20 -8.56 10.01
C GLY A 192 13.71 -7.57 11.09
N PRO A 193 14.61 -6.81 11.73
CA PRO A 193 14.28 -5.92 12.86
C PRO A 193 13.19 -4.87 12.58
N ALA A 194 13.07 -4.41 11.33
CA ALA A 194 12.04 -3.45 10.94
C ALA A 194 10.60 -3.98 11.17
N TYR A 195 10.40 -5.30 11.04
CA TYR A 195 9.11 -5.94 11.27
C TYR A 195 8.74 -5.98 12.75
N VAL A 196 9.72 -6.24 13.62
CA VAL A 196 9.55 -6.17 15.09
C VAL A 196 9.20 -4.75 15.50
N ALA A 197 9.94 -3.75 14.99
CA ALA A 197 9.66 -2.34 15.26
C ALA A 197 8.27 -1.91 14.78
N ALA A 198 7.84 -2.34 13.59
CA ALA A 198 6.49 -2.08 13.08
C ALA A 198 5.41 -2.76 13.94
N GLY A 199 5.66 -3.99 14.41
CA GLY A 199 4.76 -4.69 15.32
C GLY A 199 4.59 -3.98 16.66
N ARG A 200 5.69 -3.51 17.26
CA ARG A 200 5.66 -2.70 18.50
C ARG A 200 4.96 -1.37 18.30
N LEU A 201 5.15 -0.74 17.13
CA LEU A 201 4.44 0.48 16.78
C LEU A 201 2.93 0.22 16.70
N ALA A 202 2.50 -0.83 15.98
CA ALA A 202 1.10 -1.24 15.94
C ALA A 202 0.53 -1.54 17.35
N ALA A 203 1.29 -2.24 18.20
CA ALA A 203 0.88 -2.55 19.56
C ALA A 203 0.61 -1.30 20.42
N ARG A 204 1.41 -0.23 20.25
CA ARG A 204 1.21 1.05 20.95
C ARG A 204 -0.14 1.69 20.61
N HIS A 205 -0.58 1.56 19.36
CA HIS A 205 -1.81 2.19 18.86
C HIS A 205 -3.05 1.31 19.04
N LEU A 206 -2.91 -0.02 19.06
CA LEU A 206 -4.04 -0.94 18.90
C LEU A 206 -4.31 -1.84 20.10
N LYS A 207 -3.54 -1.75 21.18
CA LYS A 207 -3.84 -2.48 22.41
C LYS A 207 -5.22 -2.07 22.95
N GLY A 208 -6.06 -3.06 23.25
CA GLY A 208 -7.44 -2.93 23.68
C GLY A 208 -8.46 -2.68 22.55
N SER A 209 -8.01 -2.61 21.29
CA SER A 209 -8.88 -2.22 20.17
C SER A 209 -9.76 -3.37 19.64
N LEU A 210 -10.72 -3.02 18.78
CA LEU A 210 -11.47 -4.01 17.99
C LEU A 210 -10.53 -4.85 17.11
N TYR A 211 -9.49 -4.26 16.53
CA TYR A 211 -8.52 -4.96 15.68
C TYR A 211 -7.77 -6.06 16.43
N GLU A 212 -7.32 -5.77 17.67
CA GLU A 212 -6.67 -6.76 18.53
C GLU A 212 -7.60 -7.96 18.79
N ARG A 213 -8.85 -7.68 19.20
CA ARG A 213 -9.86 -8.69 19.49
C ARG A 213 -10.23 -9.50 18.25
N TYR A 214 -10.44 -8.82 17.12
CA TYR A 214 -10.90 -9.46 15.89
C TYR A 214 -9.87 -10.47 15.36
N HIS A 215 -8.58 -10.13 15.43
CA HIS A 215 -7.51 -10.98 14.92
C HIS A 215 -6.88 -11.91 15.97
N GLY A 216 -7.34 -11.88 17.22
CA GLY A 216 -6.78 -12.66 18.32
C GLY A 216 -5.27 -12.41 18.47
N ILE A 217 -4.89 -11.13 18.56
CA ILE A 217 -3.50 -10.71 18.76
C ILE A 217 -3.31 -10.39 20.23
N ASP A 218 -2.16 -10.76 20.81
CA ASP A 218 -1.74 -10.25 22.11
C ASP A 218 -0.77 -9.09 21.88
N TYR A 219 -1.29 -7.86 21.77
CA TYR A 219 -0.42 -6.70 21.56
C TYR A 219 0.40 -6.35 22.79
N ALA A 220 0.01 -6.82 23.99
CA ALA A 220 0.87 -6.68 25.16
C ALA A 220 2.16 -7.49 24.98
N ALA A 221 2.05 -8.74 24.53
CA ALA A 221 3.21 -9.58 24.23
C ALA A 221 4.03 -9.01 23.07
N VAL A 222 3.39 -8.56 21.97
CA VAL A 222 4.09 -7.94 20.83
C VAL A 222 4.89 -6.71 21.26
N PHE A 223 4.33 -5.85 22.12
CA PHE A 223 5.02 -4.66 22.61
C PHE A 223 6.29 -5.01 23.41
N THR A 224 6.25 -6.10 24.18
CA THR A 224 7.38 -6.57 25.00
C THR A 224 8.33 -7.53 24.30
N SER A 225 8.02 -7.94 23.06
CA SER A 225 8.87 -8.83 22.26
C SER A 225 10.29 -8.26 22.20
N ARG A 226 11.33 -9.10 22.26
CA ARG A 226 12.73 -8.66 22.25
C ARG A 226 13.30 -8.60 20.84
N ASP A 227 14.22 -7.66 20.62
CA ASP A 227 15.11 -7.68 19.46
C ASP A 227 16.19 -8.76 19.70
N GLU A 228 16.74 -9.35 18.63
CA GLU A 228 17.67 -10.47 18.68
C GLU A 228 18.80 -10.31 19.72
N GLN A 229 19.15 -11.42 20.37
CA GLN A 229 20.53 -11.71 20.78
C GLN A 229 21.06 -12.81 19.85
N PRO A 230 22.27 -12.69 19.28
CA PRO A 230 22.86 -13.78 18.51
C PRO A 230 23.07 -15.01 19.41
N ASP A 231 22.85 -16.21 18.87
CA ASP A 231 23.16 -17.45 19.56
C ASP A 231 24.68 -17.65 19.70
N LYS A 232 25.09 -18.68 20.46
CA LYS A 232 26.52 -18.97 20.70
C LYS A 232 27.28 -19.43 19.44
N ASN A 233 26.58 -19.73 18.35
CA ASN A 233 27.12 -20.32 17.11
C ASN A 233 27.06 -19.37 15.90
N GLY A 234 26.55 -18.15 16.08
CA GLY A 234 26.44 -17.14 15.02
C GLY A 234 25.27 -17.36 14.06
N TYR A 235 24.33 -18.25 14.38
CA TYR A 235 23.07 -18.38 13.65
C TYR A 235 21.99 -17.54 14.34
N PRO A 236 21.16 -16.78 13.62
CA PRO A 236 20.06 -16.05 14.26
C PRO A 236 18.99 -17.05 14.70
N GLU A 237 18.79 -17.20 16.02
CA GLU A 237 17.62 -17.87 16.61
C GLU A 237 16.32 -17.14 16.20
N LEU A 238 15.20 -17.86 16.15
CA LEU A 238 13.90 -17.21 15.92
C LEU A 238 13.59 -16.22 17.03
N THR A 239 13.17 -15.02 16.65
CA THR A 239 12.70 -14.00 17.59
C THR A 239 11.34 -14.36 18.16
N ASP A 240 10.95 -13.72 19.26
CA ASP A 240 9.56 -13.82 19.78
C ASP A 240 8.55 -13.42 18.71
N PHE A 241 8.89 -12.41 17.90
CA PHE A 241 8.05 -11.93 16.80
C PHE A 241 7.88 -13.01 15.71
N ASP A 242 8.95 -13.71 15.34
CA ASP A 242 8.88 -14.82 14.38
C ASP A 242 7.93 -15.92 14.89
N ARG A 243 8.05 -16.29 16.17
CA ARG A 243 7.17 -17.28 16.80
C ARG A 243 5.71 -16.82 16.83
N MET A 244 5.45 -15.54 17.13
CA MET A 244 4.11 -14.94 17.09
C MET A 244 3.49 -14.96 15.69
N CYS A 245 4.33 -14.93 14.64
CA CYS A 245 3.91 -15.06 13.25
C CYS A 245 3.74 -16.52 12.80
N GLY A 246 4.19 -17.50 13.59
CA GLY A 246 4.14 -18.92 13.27
C GLY A 246 5.37 -19.44 12.52
N CYS A 247 6.52 -18.78 12.63
CA CYS A 247 7.78 -19.34 12.16
C CYS A 247 8.24 -20.50 13.06
N HIS A 248 8.95 -21.47 12.48
CA HIS A 248 9.52 -22.62 13.18
C HIS A 248 10.96 -22.85 12.72
N GLU A 249 11.76 -23.55 13.54
CA GLU A 249 13.18 -23.78 13.25
C GLU A 249 13.38 -24.58 11.95
N SER A 250 14.46 -24.25 11.24
CA SER A 250 14.81 -24.87 9.97
C SER A 250 15.20 -26.33 10.17
N GLY A 251 14.34 -27.26 9.76
CA GLY A 251 14.64 -28.70 9.80
C GLY A 251 13.42 -29.60 10.01
N ASP A 252 12.31 -29.05 10.54
CA ASP A 252 11.18 -29.86 10.98
C ASP A 252 10.11 -30.15 9.91
N GLU A 253 10.06 -29.42 8.78
CA GLU A 253 8.98 -29.58 7.79
C GLU A 253 9.38 -29.23 6.34
N CYS A 254 8.69 -29.86 5.37
CA CYS A 254 8.84 -29.58 3.93
C CYS A 254 8.42 -28.13 3.57
N TRP A 255 9.21 -27.48 2.70
CA TRP A 255 8.93 -26.15 2.15
C TRP A 255 7.53 -26.05 1.52
N SER A 256 6.72 -25.07 1.94
CA SER A 256 5.35 -24.86 1.44
C SER A 256 5.03 -23.38 1.26
N VAL A 257 4.72 -22.98 0.02
CA VAL A 257 4.29 -21.61 -0.33
C VAL A 257 3.03 -21.20 0.42
N ALA A 258 2.10 -22.14 0.64
CA ALA A 258 0.87 -21.86 1.38
C ALA A 258 1.15 -21.59 2.87
N ARG A 259 2.08 -22.34 3.47
CA ARG A 259 2.53 -22.13 4.85
C ARG A 259 3.23 -20.78 5.01
N ASN A 260 4.19 -20.50 4.13
CA ASN A 260 4.89 -19.21 4.10
C ASN A 260 3.90 -18.05 3.91
N GLY A 261 2.90 -18.23 3.05
CA GLY A 261 1.80 -17.29 2.84
C GLY A 261 1.03 -16.97 4.13
N LYS A 262 0.71 -17.98 4.95
CA LYS A 262 0.05 -17.79 6.25
C LYS A 262 0.92 -17.03 7.25
N ILE A 263 2.21 -17.35 7.31
CA ILE A 263 3.18 -16.68 8.19
C ILE A 263 3.32 -15.20 7.80
N ILE A 264 3.48 -14.92 6.51
CA ILE A 264 3.52 -13.55 5.97
C ILE A 264 2.20 -12.84 6.25
N GLU A 265 1.06 -13.49 6.04
CA GLU A 265 -0.24 -12.89 6.34
C GLU A 265 -0.37 -12.51 7.82
N ARG A 266 0.06 -13.39 8.73
CA ARG A 266 0.07 -13.12 10.17
C ARG A 266 0.98 -11.93 10.51
N GLN A 267 2.16 -11.84 9.90
CA GLN A 267 3.03 -10.66 10.05
C GLN A 267 2.34 -9.38 9.57
N GLN A 268 1.71 -9.40 8.39
CA GLN A 268 1.00 -8.22 7.89
C GLN A 268 -0.17 -7.82 8.79
N ILE A 269 -0.87 -8.78 9.40
CA ILE A 269 -1.91 -8.54 10.41
C ILE A 269 -1.30 -7.83 11.63
N ILE A 270 -0.26 -8.40 12.23
CA ILE A 270 0.34 -7.87 13.47
C ILE A 270 0.90 -6.46 13.25
N THR A 271 1.59 -6.24 12.13
CA THR A 271 2.24 -4.95 11.80
C THR A 271 1.31 -3.94 11.16
N THR A 272 0.05 -4.30 10.86
CA THR A 272 -0.91 -3.51 10.07
C THR A 272 -0.43 -3.11 8.68
N HIS A 273 0.67 -3.73 8.22
CA HIS A 273 1.34 -3.45 6.96
C HIS A 273 1.44 -1.96 6.61
N ASN A 274 2.06 -1.20 7.51
CA ASN A 274 2.38 0.23 7.42
C ASN A 274 1.24 1.22 7.61
N ILE A 275 -0.02 0.81 7.81
CA ILE A 275 -1.10 1.78 8.07
C ILE A 275 -0.86 2.53 9.38
N ILE A 276 -0.46 1.84 10.46
CA ILE A 276 -0.08 2.54 11.70
C ILE A 276 1.21 3.36 11.52
N THR A 277 2.14 2.94 10.66
CA THR A 277 3.32 3.75 10.32
C THR A 277 2.91 5.06 9.65
N LEU A 278 1.89 5.06 8.79
CA LEU A 278 1.29 6.27 8.22
C LEU A 278 0.59 7.13 9.28
N VAL A 279 -0.11 6.52 10.24
CA VAL A 279 -0.72 7.25 11.36
C VAL A 279 0.35 7.93 12.22
N GLU A 280 1.45 7.25 12.53
CA GLU A 280 2.58 7.82 13.27
C GLU A 280 3.24 8.99 12.51
N LEU A 281 3.26 8.92 11.18
CA LEU A 281 3.70 10.03 10.31
C LEU A 281 2.73 11.22 10.33
N GLY A 282 1.52 11.06 10.86
CA GLY A 282 0.47 12.09 10.90
C GLY A 282 -0.53 12.02 9.74
N CYS A 283 -0.51 10.95 8.94
CA CYS A 283 -1.46 10.77 7.85
C CYS A 283 -2.84 10.32 8.38
N GLN A 284 -3.89 10.92 7.85
CA GLN A 284 -5.29 10.55 8.15
C GLN A 284 -6.14 10.71 6.89
N PRO A 285 -7.18 9.88 6.69
CA PRO A 285 -8.11 10.06 5.58
C PRO A 285 -8.89 11.38 5.75
N SER A 286 -8.97 12.19 4.70
CA SER A 286 -9.63 13.50 4.70
C SER A 286 -11.11 13.41 5.02
N ARG A 287 -11.75 12.29 4.67
CA ARG A 287 -13.19 12.00 4.95
C ARG A 287 -13.41 11.23 6.26
N GLY A 288 -12.35 11.00 7.04
CA GLY A 288 -12.38 10.31 8.32
C GLY A 288 -12.34 8.79 8.24
N TRP A 289 -11.96 8.16 9.35
CA TRP A 289 -11.73 6.72 9.43
C TRP A 289 -12.97 5.88 9.11
N ALA A 290 -14.17 6.33 9.49
CA ALA A 290 -15.41 5.63 9.18
C ALA A 290 -15.67 5.51 7.67
N HIS A 291 -15.35 6.56 6.91
CA HIS A 291 -15.46 6.54 5.46
C HIS A 291 -14.45 5.56 4.85
N ALA A 292 -13.18 5.64 5.25
CA ALA A 292 -12.14 4.70 4.81
C ALA A 292 -12.52 3.24 5.12
N ALA A 293 -13.05 2.97 6.32
CA ALA A 293 -13.53 1.65 6.72
C ALA A 293 -14.65 1.12 5.83
N THR A 294 -15.63 1.98 5.52
CA THR A 294 -16.76 1.63 4.63
C THR A 294 -16.28 1.33 3.22
N GLN A 295 -15.32 2.11 2.70
CA GLN A 295 -14.75 1.90 1.38
C GLN A 295 -13.95 0.60 1.32
N ALA A 296 -13.12 0.32 2.33
CA ALA A 296 -12.38 -0.93 2.43
C ALA A 296 -13.32 -2.16 2.53
N ALA A 297 -14.42 -2.06 3.29
CA ALA A 297 -15.44 -3.12 3.35
C ALA A 297 -16.16 -3.32 2.00
N ARG A 298 -16.47 -2.25 1.27
CA ARG A 298 -17.00 -2.34 -0.10
C ARG A 298 -16.04 -3.05 -1.04
N ASP A 299 -14.74 -2.76 -0.94
CA ASP A 299 -13.72 -3.45 -1.73
C ASP A 299 -13.65 -4.94 -1.40
N THR A 300 -13.73 -5.32 -0.13
CA THR A 300 -13.85 -6.73 0.29
C THR A 300 -15.00 -7.41 -0.44
N PHE A 301 -16.21 -6.87 -0.35
CA PHE A 301 -17.40 -7.52 -0.91
C PHE A 301 -17.40 -7.55 -2.44
N ARG A 302 -16.92 -6.47 -3.08
CA ARG A 302 -16.69 -6.45 -4.52
C ARG A 302 -15.71 -7.55 -4.95
N LEU A 303 -14.60 -7.72 -4.24
CA LEU A 303 -13.58 -8.71 -4.56
C LEU A 303 -14.05 -10.15 -4.31
N LEU A 304 -14.82 -10.39 -3.23
CA LEU A 304 -15.48 -11.67 -3.00
C LEU A 304 -16.50 -11.99 -4.11
N GLY A 305 -17.30 -11.00 -4.52
CA GLY A 305 -18.20 -11.15 -5.67
C GLY A 305 -17.47 -11.53 -6.96
N LEU A 306 -16.35 -10.86 -7.26
CA LEU A 306 -15.50 -11.19 -8.41
C LEU A 306 -14.89 -12.59 -8.30
N ALA A 307 -14.48 -13.02 -7.10
CA ALA A 307 -13.91 -14.35 -6.88
C ALA A 307 -14.88 -15.47 -7.29
N THR A 308 -16.19 -15.30 -7.08
CA THR A 308 -17.21 -16.29 -7.49
C THR A 308 -17.28 -16.51 -9.00
N GLN A 309 -16.75 -15.58 -9.80
CA GLN A 309 -16.81 -15.59 -11.27
C GLN A 309 -15.49 -16.05 -11.91
N GLN A 310 -14.46 -16.36 -11.11
CA GLN A 310 -13.11 -16.65 -11.60
C GLN A 310 -12.75 -18.12 -11.45
N GLY A 311 -12.09 -18.69 -12.47
CA GLY A 311 -11.53 -20.05 -12.39
C GLY A 311 -10.36 -20.18 -11.40
N HIS A 312 -9.68 -19.06 -11.08
CA HIS A 312 -8.57 -19.00 -10.13
C HIS A 312 -8.77 -17.86 -9.12
N PRO A 313 -9.65 -18.03 -8.13
CA PRO A 313 -10.15 -16.94 -7.29
C PRO A 313 -9.18 -16.47 -6.20
N LEU A 314 -8.08 -17.20 -5.98
CA LEU A 314 -7.23 -17.03 -4.81
C LEU A 314 -6.65 -15.60 -4.67
N ALA A 315 -6.29 -14.96 -5.78
CA ALA A 315 -5.79 -13.59 -5.75
C ALA A 315 -6.88 -12.59 -5.30
N ALA A 316 -8.10 -12.74 -5.81
CA ALA A 316 -9.23 -11.90 -5.42
C ALA A 316 -9.59 -12.11 -3.93
N ILE A 317 -9.56 -13.35 -3.44
CA ILE A 317 -9.81 -13.67 -2.03
C ILE A 317 -8.75 -13.05 -1.12
N LYS A 318 -7.47 -13.12 -1.49
CA LYS A 318 -6.38 -12.50 -0.71
C LYS A 318 -6.52 -10.99 -0.64
N ASN A 319 -6.81 -10.35 -1.76
CA ASN A 319 -7.05 -8.90 -1.80
C ASN A 319 -8.30 -8.53 -0.99
N ALA A 320 -9.36 -9.36 -1.02
CA ALA A 320 -10.55 -9.14 -0.20
C ALA A 320 -10.24 -9.22 1.30
N ALA A 321 -9.43 -10.19 1.72
CA ALA A 321 -9.00 -10.36 3.10
C ALA A 321 -8.12 -9.20 3.57
N TYR A 322 -7.26 -8.68 2.69
CA TYR A 322 -6.48 -7.49 2.96
C TYR A 322 -7.37 -6.25 3.14
N ALA A 323 -8.30 -6.01 2.21
CA ALA A 323 -9.27 -4.92 2.32
C ALA A 323 -10.10 -5.03 3.62
N TRP A 324 -10.48 -6.24 4.00
CA TRP A 324 -11.27 -6.47 5.21
C TRP A 324 -10.49 -6.15 6.48
N ARG A 325 -9.23 -6.56 6.53
CA ARG A 325 -8.30 -6.19 7.61
C ARG A 325 -8.19 -4.68 7.76
N GLN A 326 -8.08 -3.95 6.65
CA GLN A 326 -8.05 -2.48 6.69
C GLN A 326 -9.37 -1.90 7.20
N ALA A 327 -10.52 -2.44 6.80
CA ALA A 327 -11.82 -2.01 7.34
C ALA A 327 -11.87 -2.13 8.88
N VAL A 328 -11.47 -3.29 9.41
CA VAL A 328 -11.41 -3.54 10.88
C VAL A 328 -10.42 -2.60 11.57
N LEU A 329 -9.27 -2.33 10.94
CA LEU A 329 -8.29 -1.39 11.45
C LEU A 329 -8.83 0.03 11.51
N TYR A 330 -9.49 0.50 10.46
CA TYR A 330 -10.04 1.85 10.41
C TYR A 330 -11.19 2.06 11.40
N TRP A 331 -12.06 1.06 11.60
CA TRP A 331 -13.04 1.11 12.70
C TRP A 331 -12.37 1.23 14.08
N SER A 332 -11.23 0.55 14.26
CA SER A 332 -10.45 0.62 15.49
C SER A 332 -9.79 1.99 15.69
N LEU A 333 -9.24 2.58 14.64
CA LEU A 333 -8.64 3.93 14.68
C LEU A 333 -9.67 5.04 14.87
N GLY A 334 -10.90 4.83 14.39
CA GLY A 334 -12.01 5.75 14.61
C GLY A 334 -12.70 5.62 15.96
N ASP A 335 -12.32 4.62 16.79
CA ASP A 335 -13.04 4.20 18.01
C ASP A 335 -14.56 4.01 17.77
N GLN A 336 -14.91 3.43 16.61
CA GLN A 336 -16.28 3.24 16.17
C GLN A 336 -16.52 1.77 15.87
N ASN A 337 -17.34 1.12 16.70
CA ASN A 337 -17.85 -0.20 16.33
C ASN A 337 -18.78 -0.05 15.12
N PRO A 338 -18.59 -0.84 14.05
CA PRO A 338 -19.46 -0.78 12.90
C PRO A 338 -20.86 -1.28 13.25
N ASP A 339 -21.88 -0.64 12.67
CA ASP A 339 -23.21 -1.24 12.62
C ASP A 339 -23.21 -2.38 11.59
N VAL A 340 -23.24 -3.60 12.10
CA VAL A 340 -23.30 -4.84 11.31
C VAL A 340 -24.52 -4.85 10.37
N GLY A 341 -25.62 -4.19 10.74
CA GLY A 341 -26.80 -4.05 9.89
C GLY A 341 -26.47 -3.29 8.60
N SER A 342 -25.92 -2.08 8.74
CA SER A 342 -25.49 -1.23 7.61
C SER A 342 -24.49 -1.90 6.66
N LEU A 343 -23.66 -2.83 7.15
CA LEU A 343 -22.72 -3.57 6.30
C LEU A 343 -23.43 -4.48 5.29
N LYS A 344 -24.60 -5.01 5.64
CA LYS A 344 -25.40 -5.87 4.75
C LYS A 344 -26.02 -5.09 3.61
N ASP A 345 -26.17 -3.77 3.77
CA ASP A 345 -26.70 -2.88 2.74
C ASP A 345 -25.60 -2.43 1.74
N LEU A 346 -24.33 -2.78 1.99
CA LEU A 346 -23.24 -2.44 1.09
C LEU A 346 -23.30 -3.27 -0.21
N PRO A 347 -22.99 -2.66 -1.37
CA PRO A 347 -22.93 -3.40 -2.63
C PRO A 347 -22.01 -4.62 -2.56
N GLY A 348 -22.53 -5.79 -2.96
CA GLY A 348 -21.78 -7.05 -2.96
C GLY A 348 -21.88 -7.85 -1.65
N ALA A 349 -22.49 -7.32 -0.59
CA ALA A 349 -22.62 -7.99 0.72
C ALA A 349 -23.57 -9.21 0.73
N ASN A 350 -24.18 -9.55 -0.41
CA ASN A 350 -25.24 -10.56 -0.52
C ASN A 350 -24.73 -11.99 -0.73
N GLY A 351 -23.44 -12.17 -1.00
CA GLY A 351 -22.84 -13.49 -1.22
C GLY A 351 -22.60 -14.26 0.08
N GLU A 352 -22.59 -15.60 0.01
CA GLU A 352 -22.35 -16.48 1.16
C GLU A 352 -21.07 -16.10 1.93
N GLN A 353 -19.94 -15.97 1.23
CA GLN A 353 -18.66 -15.55 1.83
C GLN A 353 -18.74 -14.16 2.47
N ALA A 354 -19.44 -13.20 1.86
CA ALA A 354 -19.62 -11.88 2.46
C ALA A 354 -20.45 -11.97 3.75
N GLY A 355 -21.49 -12.81 3.76
CA GLY A 355 -22.29 -13.10 4.95
C GLY A 355 -21.48 -13.71 6.09
N GLU A 356 -20.58 -14.66 5.79
CA GLU A 356 -19.67 -15.25 6.77
C GLU A 356 -18.71 -14.22 7.38
N VAL A 357 -18.14 -13.35 6.54
CA VAL A 357 -17.25 -12.26 6.98
C VAL A 357 -17.98 -11.30 7.94
N ILE A 358 -19.20 -10.89 7.59
CA ILE A 358 -20.06 -10.03 8.43
C ILE A 358 -20.41 -10.74 9.74
N ALA A 359 -20.75 -12.03 9.68
CA ALA A 359 -21.09 -12.83 10.87
C ALA A 359 -19.89 -12.98 11.81
N GLY A 360 -18.68 -13.17 11.29
CA GLY A 360 -17.45 -13.24 12.08
C GLY A 360 -17.22 -11.95 12.89
N LEU A 361 -17.40 -10.78 12.27
CA LEU A 361 -17.33 -9.51 12.98
C LEU A 361 -18.44 -9.35 14.02
N ALA A 362 -19.67 -9.76 13.71
CA ALA A 362 -20.78 -9.73 14.67
C ALA A 362 -20.50 -10.61 15.90
N HIS A 363 -19.91 -11.80 15.69
CA HIS A 363 -19.47 -12.67 16.77
C HIS A 363 -18.35 -12.03 17.60
N CYS A 364 -17.36 -11.41 16.97
CA CYS A 364 -16.32 -10.67 17.66
C CYS A 364 -16.89 -9.57 18.57
N LEU A 365 -17.85 -8.78 18.07
CA LEU A 365 -18.50 -7.70 18.83
C LEU A 365 -19.34 -8.24 20.00
N ALA A 366 -19.91 -9.44 19.85
CA ALA A 366 -20.67 -10.13 20.88
C ALA A 366 -19.82 -10.97 21.86
N GLY A 367 -18.49 -11.00 21.68
CA GLY A 367 -17.58 -11.83 22.49
C GLY A 367 -17.80 -13.34 22.31
N LYS A 368 -18.28 -13.76 21.13
CA LYS A 368 -18.49 -15.18 20.78
C LYS A 368 -17.29 -15.73 20.01
N ASP A 369 -17.13 -17.05 20.01
CA ASP A 369 -16.11 -17.71 19.19
C ASP A 369 -16.38 -17.52 17.68
N PHE A 370 -15.31 -17.22 16.95
CA PHE A 370 -15.33 -17.12 15.48
C PHE A 370 -13.90 -17.28 14.94
N ARG A 371 -13.78 -17.40 13.62
CA ARG A 371 -12.50 -17.36 12.92
C ARG A 371 -12.42 -16.04 12.15
N PRO A 372 -11.35 -15.25 12.30
CA PRO A 372 -11.17 -14.06 11.49
C PRO A 372 -11.03 -14.44 10.02
N PHE A 373 -11.62 -13.63 9.14
CA PHE A 373 -11.41 -13.75 7.71
C PHE A 373 -9.96 -13.45 7.34
N THR A 374 -9.30 -14.44 6.73
CA THR A 374 -7.91 -14.38 6.26
C THR A 374 -7.80 -14.94 4.84
N GLY A 375 -6.88 -14.42 4.03
CA GLY A 375 -6.72 -14.75 2.62
C GLY A 375 -6.06 -16.12 2.37
N TRP A 376 -5.34 -16.64 3.36
CA TRP A 376 -4.78 -17.99 3.32
C TRP A 376 -5.57 -18.91 4.25
N ILE A 377 -6.62 -19.53 3.72
CA ILE A 377 -7.41 -20.52 4.44
C ILE A 377 -6.74 -21.90 4.28
N SER A 378 -6.68 -22.66 5.38
CA SER A 378 -6.34 -24.10 5.44
C SER A 378 -7.41 -24.95 4.81
#